data_AF-A0A2E7BQY4-F1
#
_entry.id   AF-A0A2E7BQY4-F1
#
_cell.length_a   1.000
_cell.length_b   1.000
_cell.length_c   1.000
_cell.angle_alpha   90.00
_cell.angle_beta   90.00
_cell.angle_gamma   90.00
#
_symmetry.space_group_name_H-M   'P 1'
#
loop_
_entity.id
_entity.type
_entity.pdbx_description
1 polymer ?
#
loop_
_entity_poly.entity_id
_entity_poly.type
_entity_poly.pdbx_seq_one_letter_code
_entity_poly.pdbx_strand_id
1 'polypeptide(L)'
;MESHRRKPGPKLRDGHLMSTDMVISILANSIIASMEIAGPFLIIGLVVGLIMSLFQTLTQLQEPSLVFVPKVAAVVGLAALIGPWSLDVMVGFVTETFNLIGPVAGP
;
A
#
# COMPACT_ATOMS: atom_id res chain seq x y z
N MET A 1 13.57 -20.20 62.02
CA MET A 1 14.34 -20.63 60.84
C MET A 1 13.38 -20.67 59.67
N GLU A 2 13.58 -19.69 58.79
CA GLU A 2 12.64 -19.11 57.84
C GLU A 2 11.85 -20.09 56.96
N SER A 3 10.53 -20.10 57.14
CA SER A 3 9.57 -20.46 56.10
C SER A 3 9.53 -19.33 55.05
N HIS A 4 10.60 -19.22 54.26
CA HIS A 4 10.73 -18.28 53.14
C HIS A 4 9.67 -18.57 52.07
N ARG A 5 8.44 -18.06 52.30
CA ARG A 5 7.41 -17.93 51.28
C ARG A 5 7.94 -16.99 50.20
N ARG A 6 8.56 -17.57 49.16
CA ARG A 6 8.70 -16.89 47.87
C ARG A 6 7.29 -16.69 47.34
N LYS A 7 6.77 -15.48 47.54
CA LYS A 7 5.62 -14.99 46.77
C LYS A 7 5.98 -15.21 45.29
N PRO A 8 5.12 -15.83 44.47
CA PRO A 8 5.32 -15.77 43.03
C PRO A 8 5.31 -14.29 42.66
N GLY A 9 6.42 -13.82 42.08
CA GLY A 9 6.51 -12.44 41.60
C GLY A 9 5.36 -12.15 40.64
N PRO A 10 4.98 -10.87 40.48
CA PRO A 10 4.04 -10.48 39.44
C PRO A 10 4.52 -11.11 38.14
N LYS A 11 3.67 -11.91 37.49
CA LYS A 11 3.94 -12.47 36.18
C LYS A 11 4.13 -11.26 35.27
N LEU A 12 5.38 -10.88 35.06
CA LEU A 12 5.76 -9.77 34.22
C LEU A 12 5.06 -10.08 32.90
N ARG A 13 4.13 -9.22 32.52
CA ARG A 13 3.46 -9.25 31.22
C ARG A 13 4.58 -9.42 30.20
N ASP A 14 4.72 -10.65 29.69
CA ASP A 14 5.77 -10.97 28.73
C ASP A 14 5.60 -9.97 27.59
N GLY A 15 6.62 -9.14 27.43
CA GLY A 15 6.64 -8.05 26.48
C GLY A 15 6.62 -8.58 25.05
N HIS A 16 5.47 -9.04 24.58
CA HIS A 16 5.18 -9.16 23.16
C HIS A 16 4.90 -7.77 22.58
N LEU A 17 5.91 -6.89 22.70
CA LEU A 17 6.08 -5.77 21.79
C LEU A 17 6.15 -6.40 20.40
N MET A 18 5.19 -6.09 19.52
CA MET A 18 5.06 -6.58 18.13
C MET A 18 5.70 -7.96 17.91
N SER A 19 4.94 -9.04 18.12
CA SER A 19 5.44 -10.38 17.84
C SER A 19 5.99 -10.46 16.41
N THR A 20 7.01 -11.29 16.20
CA THR A 20 7.57 -11.52 14.86
C THR A 20 6.47 -11.89 13.84
N ASP A 21 5.46 -12.63 14.28
CA ASP A 21 4.28 -12.97 13.46
C ASP A 21 3.47 -11.74 13.03
N MET A 22 3.30 -10.73 13.91
CA MET A 22 2.62 -9.47 13.58
C MET A 22 3.43 -8.66 12.57
N VAL A 23 4.75 -8.63 12.70
CA VAL A 23 5.61 -7.93 11.71
C VAL A 23 5.50 -8.60 10.35
N ILE A 24 5.55 -9.93 10.31
CA ILE A 24 5.42 -10.70 9.06
C ILE A 24 4.04 -10.48 8.43
N SER A 25 2.97 -10.46 9.22
CA SER A 25 1.62 -10.24 8.68
C SER A 25 1.42 -8.84 8.11
N ILE A 26 1.94 -7.80 8.78
CA ILE A 26 1.90 -6.42 8.26
C ILE A 26 2.69 -6.33 6.95
N LEU A 27 3.87 -6.95 6.88
CA LEU A 27 4.67 -6.97 5.65
C LEU A 27 3.92 -7.68 4.51
N ALA A 28 3.33 -8.85 4.77
CA ALA A 28 2.54 -9.58 3.78
C ALA A 28 1.36 -8.76 3.27
N ASN A 29 0.58 -8.16 4.18
CA ASN A 29 -0.56 -7.31 3.83
C ASN A 29 -0.13 -6.06 3.05
N SER A 30 1.03 -5.47 3.37
CA SER A 30 1.55 -4.32 2.64
C SER A 30 1.91 -4.66 1.19
N ILE A 31 2.49 -5.85 0.96
CA ILE A 31 2.80 -6.33 -0.38
C ILE A 31 1.51 -6.54 -1.17
N ILE A 32 0.52 -7.22 -0.58
CA ILE A 32 -0.78 -7.47 -1.22
C ILE A 32 -1.47 -6.14 -1.59
N ALA A 33 -1.55 -5.19 -0.65
CA ALA A 33 -2.15 -3.87 -0.90
C ALA A 33 -1.40 -3.11 -2.00
N SER A 34 -0.07 -3.17 -2.01
CA SER A 34 0.74 -2.54 -3.06
C SER A 34 0.54 -3.18 -4.43
N MET A 35 0.37 -4.51 -4.50
CA MET A 35 0.10 -5.24 -5.73
C MET A 35 -1.30 -4.93 -6.27
N GLU A 36 -2.28 -4.84 -5.37
CA GLU A 36 -3.66 -4.47 -5.72
C GLU A 36 -3.68 -3.07 -6.32
N ILE A 37 -3.03 -2.09 -5.68
CA ILE A 37 -2.92 -0.73 -6.24
C ILE A 37 -2.14 -0.73 -7.56
N ALA A 38 -0.99 -1.41 -7.64
CA ALA A 38 -0.13 -1.37 -8.83
C ALA A 38 -0.74 -2.08 -10.05
N GLY A 39 -1.50 -3.15 -9.85
CA GLY A 39 -2.07 -3.99 -10.92
C GLY A 39 -2.82 -3.21 -12.01
N PRO A 40 -3.90 -2.48 -11.69
CA PRO A 40 -4.66 -1.72 -12.69
C PRO A 40 -3.88 -0.53 -13.24
N PHE A 41 -3.03 0.11 -12.43
CA PHE A 41 -2.15 1.19 -12.92
C PHE A 41 -1.19 0.70 -14.00
N LEU A 42 -0.61 -0.50 -13.82
CA LEU A 42 0.31 -1.09 -14.79
C LEU A 42 -0.40 -1.48 -16.08
N ILE A 43 -1.56 -2.13 -16.00
CA ILE A 43 -2.32 -2.56 -17.18
C ILE A 43 -2.74 -1.34 -18.00
N ILE A 44 -3.33 -0.34 -17.35
CA ILE A 44 -3.84 0.82 -18.08
C ILE A 44 -2.69 1.71 -18.56
N GLY A 45 -1.63 1.87 -17.75
CA GLY A 45 -0.41 2.56 -18.17
C GLY A 45 0.23 1.92 -19.40
N LEU A 46 0.25 0.58 -19.47
CA LEU A 46 0.73 -0.16 -20.64
C LEU A 46 -0.12 0.12 -21.88
N VAL A 47 -1.44 0.00 -21.76
CA VAL A 47 -2.38 0.22 -22.87
C VAL A 47 -2.29 1.66 -23.38
N VAL A 48 -2.35 2.64 -22.48
CA VAL A 48 -2.24 4.07 -22.83
C VAL A 48 -0.87 4.37 -23.42
N GLY A 49 0.20 3.84 -22.84
CA GLY A 49 1.57 4.03 -23.33
C GLY A 49 1.76 3.48 -24.74
N LEU A 50 1.20 2.30 -25.02
CA LEU A 50 1.23 1.68 -26.34
C LEU A 50 0.42 2.46 -27.39
N ILE A 51 -0.80 2.88 -27.03
CA ILE A 51 -1.63 3.69 -27.92
C ILE A 51 -0.92 5.00 -28.26
N MET A 52 -0.34 5.66 -27.25
CA MET A 52 0.39 6.92 -27.45
C MET A 52 1.66 6.72 -28.29
N SER A 53 2.45 5.66 -28.08
CA SER A 53 3.66 5.42 -28.88
C SER A 53 3.35 5.14 -30.35
N LEU A 54 2.23 4.45 -30.60
CA LEU A 54 1.73 4.23 -31.95
C LEU A 54 1.25 5.54 -32.58
N PHE A 55 0.49 6.36 -31.84
CA PHE A 55 -0.01 7.65 -32.33
C PHE A 55 1.13 8.59 -32.72
N GLN A 56 2.16 8.68 -31.88
CA GLN A 56 3.38 9.44 -32.14
C GLN A 56 4.08 9.00 -33.43
N THR A 57 4.12 7.69 -33.67
CA THR A 57 4.79 7.09 -34.83
C THR A 57 3.98 7.29 -36.12
N LEU A 58 2.67 7.04 -36.07
CA LEU A 58 1.79 7.07 -37.26
C LEU A 58 1.62 8.48 -37.83
N THR A 59 1.58 9.51 -36.99
CA THR A 59 1.44 10.90 -37.45
C THR A 59 2.78 11.60 -37.68
N GLN A 60 3.90 10.90 -37.44
CA GLN A 60 5.25 11.47 -37.49
C GLN A 60 5.44 12.72 -36.61
N LEU A 61 4.63 12.88 -35.56
CA LEU A 61 4.70 14.02 -34.66
C LEU A 61 5.78 13.77 -33.61
N GLN A 62 6.99 14.27 -33.88
CA GLN A 62 8.15 14.17 -32.97
C GLN A 62 8.44 15.48 -32.22
N GLU A 63 7.60 16.51 -32.37
CA GLU A 63 7.68 17.79 -31.66
C GLU A 63 7.30 17.62 -30.18
N PRO A 64 8.25 17.70 -29.21
CA PRO A 64 8.02 17.32 -27.82
C PRO A 64 6.86 18.07 -27.12
N SER A 65 6.56 19.29 -27.56
CA SER A 65 5.51 20.14 -27.01
C SER A 65 4.09 19.63 -27.34
N LEU A 66 3.87 19.09 -28.54
CA LEU A 66 2.55 18.69 -29.02
C LEU A 66 2.13 17.33 -28.43
N VAL A 67 3.09 16.45 -28.21
CA VAL A 67 2.89 15.13 -27.61
C VAL A 67 2.83 15.14 -26.08
N PHE A 68 3.24 16.24 -25.45
CA PHE A 68 3.16 16.40 -24.00
C PHE A 68 1.72 16.47 -23.51
N VAL A 69 0.86 17.27 -24.16
CA VAL A 69 -0.51 17.54 -23.69
C VAL A 69 -1.39 16.28 -23.69
N PRO A 70 -1.50 15.49 -24.79
CA PRO A 70 -2.30 14.28 -24.79
C PRO A 70 -1.81 13.24 -23.78
N LYS A 71 -0.49 13.15 -23.59
CA LYS A 71 0.12 12.21 -22.64
C LYS A 71 -0.21 12.56 -21.19
N VAL A 72 -0.11 13.84 -20.81
CA VAL A 72 -0.47 14.31 -19.46
C VAL A 72 -1.97 14.15 -19.22
N ALA A 73 -2.81 14.52 -20.18
CA ALA A 73 -4.26 14.34 -20.07
C ALA A 73 -4.64 12.87 -19.81
N ALA A 74 -3.96 11.93 -20.49
CA ALA A 74 -4.19 10.51 -20.28
C ALA A 74 -3.78 10.04 -18.87
N VAL A 75 -2.63 10.49 -18.35
CA VAL A 75 -2.18 10.14 -16.98
C VAL A 75 -3.09 10.75 -15.92
N VAL A 76 -3.52 12.01 -16.09
CA VAL A 76 -4.44 12.68 -15.17
C VAL A 76 -5.82 12.01 -15.21
N GLY A 77 -6.33 11.67 -16.40
CA GLY A 77 -7.58 10.92 -16.54
C GLY A 77 -7.49 9.55 -15.88
N LEU A 78 -6.36 8.86 -16.04
CA LEU A 78 -6.10 7.59 -15.37
C LEU A 78 -6.11 7.72 -13.85
N ALA A 79 -5.38 8.70 -13.32
CA ALA A 79 -5.32 8.98 -11.89
C ALA A 79 -6.69 9.38 -11.33
N ALA A 80 -7.50 10.13 -12.08
CA ALA A 80 -8.85 10.51 -11.66
C ALA A 80 -9.81 9.31 -11.60
N LEU A 81 -9.68 8.35 -12.52
CA LEU A 81 -10.52 7.15 -12.55
C LEU A 81 -10.15 6.14 -11.47
N ILE A 82 -8.85 5.86 -11.29
CA ILE A 82 -8.38 4.85 -10.32
C ILE A 82 -8.20 5.45 -8.93
N GLY A 83 -8.00 6.76 -8.83
CA GLY A 83 -7.71 7.46 -7.57
C GLY A 83 -8.66 7.13 -6.42
N PRO A 84 -9.99 7.18 -6.58
CA PRO A 84 -10.91 6.84 -5.52
C PRO A 84 -10.73 5.39 -5.00
N TRP A 85 -10.54 4.45 -5.92
CA TRP A 85 -10.38 3.04 -5.57
C TRP A 85 -9.02 2.75 -4.92
N SER A 86 -7.93 3.34 -5.41
CA SER A 86 -6.61 3.16 -4.79
C SER A 86 -6.54 3.78 -3.39
N LEU A 87 -7.26 4.87 -3.16
CA LEU A 87 -7.42 5.45 -1.83
C LEU A 87 -8.21 4.53 -0.89
N ASP A 88 -9.26 3.87 -1.37
CA ASP A 88 -10.03 2.90 -0.58
C ASP A 88 -9.16 1.73 -0.11
N VAL A 89 -8.37 1.14 -1.03
CA VAL A 89 -7.40 0.09 -0.70
C VAL A 89 -6.38 0.57 0.33
N MET A 90 -5.86 1.79 0.18
CA MET A 90 -4.88 2.36 1.10
C MET A 90 -5.47 2.64 2.50
N VAL A 91 -6.70 3.18 2.56
CA VAL A 91 -7.41 3.40 3.82
C VAL A 91 -7.73 2.08 4.50
N GLY A 92 -8.14 1.05 3.74
CA GLY A 92 -8.35 -0.31 4.23
C GLY A 92 -7.10 -0.88 4.89
N PHE A 93 -5.98 -0.87 4.18
CA PHE A 93 -4.69 -1.33 4.70
C PHE A 93 -4.27 -0.59 5.98
N VAL A 94 -4.40 0.74 5.99
CA VAL A 94 -4.05 1.56 7.15
C VAL A 94 -4.95 1.21 8.34
N THR A 95 -6.26 1.14 8.12
CA THR A 95 -7.25 0.81 9.17
C THR A 95 -6.98 -0.57 9.76
N GLU A 96 -6.69 -1.57 8.93
CA GLU A 96 -6.35 -2.91 9.39
C GLU A 96 -5.07 -2.91 10.23
N THR A 97 -4.04 -2.18 9.78
CA THR A 97 -2.79 -2.02 10.54
C THR A 97 -3.00 -1.35 11.90
N PHE A 98 -3.80 -0.28 11.97
CA PHE A 98 -4.13 0.39 13.23
C PHE A 98 -4.96 -0.50 14.17
N ASN A 99 -5.86 -1.30 13.62
CA ASN A 99 -6.64 -2.27 14.41
C ASN A 99 -5.76 -3.38 15.01
N LEU A 100 -4.63 -3.72 14.39
CA LEU A 100 -3.65 -4.65 14.98
C LEU A 100 -2.89 -4.04 16.17
N ILE A 101 -2.79 -2.70 16.23
CA ILE A 101 -2.10 -1.98 17.31
C ILE A 101 -3.04 -1.70 18.50
N GLY A 102 -4.33 -1.48 18.28
CA GLY A 102 -5.32 -1.23 19.34
C GLY A 102 -5.28 -2.22 20.52
N PRO A 103 -5.18 -3.55 20.28
CA PRO A 103 -5.01 -4.56 21.33
C PRO A 103 -3.69 -4.48 22.10
N VAL A 104 -2.64 -3.89 21.50
CA VAL A 104 -1.33 -3.67 22.13
C VAL A 104 -1.34 -2.37 22.97
N ALA A 105 -2.28 -1.46 22.69
CA ALA A 105 -2.33 -0.11 23.24
C ALA A 105 -3.20 0.08 24.51
N GLY A 106 -3.84 -0.94 25.09
CA GLY A 106 -4.25 -0.86 26.51
C GLY A 106 -5.22 -1.91 27.06
N PRO A 107 -5.46 -1.93 28.39
CA PRO A 107 -4.68 -1.33 29.49
C PRO A 107 -3.44 -2.16 29.87
#